data_AF-A0A2G9S633-F1
#
_entry.id   AF-A0A2G9S633-F1
#
_cell.length_a   1.000
_cell.length_b   1.000
_cell.length_c   1.000
_cell.angle_alpha   90.00
_cell.angle_beta   90.00
_cell.angle_gamma   90.00
#
_symmetry.space_group_name_H-M   'P 1'
#
loop_
_entity.id
_entity.type
_entity.pdbx_description
1 polymer ?
#
loop_
_entity_poly.entity_id
_entity_poly.type
_entity_poly.pdbx_seq_one_letter_code
_entity_poly.pdbx_strand_id
1 'polypeptide(L)'
;VADILCEFLEVAVHLILYVREVYPTGIFQKRKKYNVPVQCLLSDSLLSHVEQLLRAFILKISVCDAVLDNNPPGCTFTILVHTREAATRNMEKIQVIKDFPWILADEQDVHMQEPRLIPLKTMTSDILKVSV
;
A
#
# COMPACT_ATOMS: atom_id res chain seq x y z
N VAL A 1 8.19 -15.24 -1.72
CA VAL A 1 8.06 -13.79 -2.06
C VAL A 1 6.63 -13.33 -1.89
N ALA A 2 5.65 -13.99 -2.54
CA ALA A 2 4.22 -13.68 -2.40
C ALA A 2 3.74 -13.65 -0.93
N ASP A 3 4.14 -14.63 -0.10
CA ASP A 3 3.71 -14.69 1.31
C ASP A 3 4.23 -13.52 2.15
N ILE A 4 5.47 -13.08 1.88
CA ILE A 4 6.10 -11.94 2.57
C ILE A 4 5.39 -10.64 2.18
N LEU A 5 5.03 -10.48 0.90
CA LEU A 5 4.27 -9.32 0.43
C LEU A 5 2.82 -9.33 0.95
N CYS A 6 2.17 -10.50 1.03
CA CYS A 6 0.86 -10.65 1.66
C CYS A 6 0.93 -10.16 3.11
N GLU A 7 1.88 -10.69 3.88
CA GLU A 7 2.04 -10.36 5.28
C GLU A 7 2.36 -8.86 5.46
N PHE A 8 3.25 -8.29 4.64
CA PHE A 8 3.59 -6.88 4.70
C PHE A 8 2.39 -5.98 4.40
N LEU A 9 1.65 -6.26 3.32
CA LEU A 9 0.46 -5.49 2.96
C LEU A 9 -0.65 -5.63 4.01
N GLU A 10 -0.81 -6.80 4.60
CA GLU A 10 -1.72 -7.04 5.71
C GLU A 10 -1.36 -6.15 6.92
N VAL A 11 -0.08 -6.11 7.31
CA VAL A 11 0.39 -5.22 8.40
C VAL A 11 0.17 -3.76 8.05
N ALA A 12 0.52 -3.35 6.82
CA ALA A 12 0.40 -1.97 6.39
C ALA A 12 -1.05 -1.50 6.42
N VAL A 13 -1.98 -2.31 5.90
CA VAL A 13 -3.42 -2.01 5.93
C VAL A 13 -3.93 -1.91 7.36
N HIS A 14 -3.57 -2.83 8.26
CA HIS A 14 -3.97 -2.75 9.67
C HIS A 14 -3.47 -1.48 10.36
N LEU A 15 -2.22 -1.11 10.11
CA LEU A 15 -1.63 0.08 10.69
C LEU A 15 -2.30 1.36 10.17
N ILE A 16 -2.64 1.40 8.87
CA ILE A 16 -3.37 2.51 8.26
C ILE A 16 -4.77 2.62 8.88
N LEU A 17 -5.52 1.52 8.97
CA LEU A 17 -6.87 1.54 9.56
C LEU A 17 -6.88 2.04 11.01
N TYR A 18 -5.86 1.67 11.79
CA TYR A 18 -5.66 2.15 13.17
C TYR A 18 -5.29 3.64 13.23
N VAL A 19 -4.22 4.05 12.53
CA VAL A 19 -3.69 5.43 12.59
C VAL A 19 -4.68 6.45 12.01
N ARG A 20 -5.53 6.02 11.09
CA ARG A 20 -6.57 6.87 10.49
C ARG A 20 -7.91 6.81 11.22
N GLU A 21 -8.00 6.06 12.33
CA GLU A 21 -9.22 5.89 13.14
C GLU A 21 -10.45 5.48 12.30
N VAL A 22 -10.23 4.69 11.24
CA VAL A 22 -11.32 4.19 10.37
C VAL A 22 -12.20 3.22 11.16
N TYR A 23 -11.62 2.54 12.14
CA TYR A 23 -12.31 1.66 13.07
C TYR A 23 -12.02 2.05 14.52
N PRO A 24 -12.93 1.74 15.47
CA PRO A 24 -12.71 1.97 16.89
C PRO A 24 -11.40 1.33 17.35
N THR A 25 -10.55 2.07 18.08
CA THR A 25 -9.25 1.56 18.53
C THR A 25 -9.36 0.30 19.40
N GLY A 26 -10.51 0.08 20.06
CA GLY A 26 -10.79 -1.11 20.87
C GLY A 26 -10.86 -2.44 20.13
N ILE A 27 -10.92 -2.44 18.78
CA ILE A 27 -10.86 -3.68 17.98
C ILE A 27 -9.44 -4.03 17.50
N PHE A 28 -8.45 -3.21 17.85
CA PHE A 28 -7.05 -3.43 17.52
C PHE A 28 -6.27 -3.92 18.74
N GLN A 29 -5.36 -4.86 18.49
CA GLN A 29 -4.42 -5.37 19.47
C GLN A 29 -3.00 -5.00 19.07
N LYS A 30 -2.24 -4.49 20.03
CA LYS A 30 -0.81 -4.26 19.85
C LYS A 30 -0.10 -5.61 19.71
N ARG A 31 0.53 -5.83 18.57
CA ARG A 31 1.36 -6.99 18.26
C ARG A 31 2.76 -6.55 17.84
N LYS A 32 3.65 -7.50 17.61
CA LYS A 32 4.99 -7.25 17.10
C LYS A 32 5.17 -8.04 15.81
N LYS A 33 5.38 -7.35 14.69
CA LYS A 33 5.75 -7.94 13.39
C LYS A 33 7.00 -7.24 12.89
N TYR A 34 7.93 -7.98 12.27
CA TYR A 34 9.23 -7.46 11.80
C TYR A 34 10.06 -6.73 12.87
N ASN A 35 9.96 -7.21 14.12
CA ASN A 35 10.56 -6.59 15.30
C ASN A 35 10.03 -5.18 15.65
N VAL A 36 8.96 -4.70 15.00
CA VAL A 36 8.32 -3.40 15.22
C VAL A 36 6.94 -3.59 15.88
N PRO A 37 6.53 -2.73 16.83
CA PRO A 37 5.17 -2.75 17.36
C PRO A 37 4.15 -2.30 16.30
N VAL A 38 3.12 -3.10 16.08
CA VAL A 38 2.05 -2.85 15.10
C VAL A 38 0.69 -3.01 15.77
N GLN A 39 -0.34 -2.40 15.20
CA GLN A 39 -1.73 -2.57 15.65
C GLN A 39 -2.46 -3.45 14.65
N CYS A 40 -3.03 -4.57 15.11
CA CYS A 40 -3.66 -5.57 14.26
C CYS A 40 -5.13 -5.76 14.66
N LEU A 41 -6.03 -5.91 13.69
CA LEU A 41 -7.44 -6.20 13.96
C LEU A 41 -7.60 -7.60 14.60
N LEU A 42 -8.57 -7.73 15.51
CA LEU A 42 -8.89 -8.99 16.20
C LEU A 42 -9.93 -9.87 15.47
N SER A 43 -10.63 -9.35 14.46
CA SER A 43 -11.79 -10.05 13.84
C SER A 43 -11.37 -10.94 12.66
N ASP A 44 -11.41 -12.25 12.88
CA ASP A 44 -11.05 -13.28 11.88
C ASP A 44 -11.87 -13.20 10.58
N SER A 45 -13.13 -12.75 10.64
CA SER A 45 -14.00 -12.66 9.44
C SER A 45 -13.63 -11.48 8.52
N LEU A 46 -13.37 -10.31 9.10
CA LEU A 46 -12.93 -9.13 8.35
C LEU A 46 -11.49 -9.31 7.85
N LEU A 47 -10.63 -9.93 8.68
CA LEU A 47 -9.29 -10.37 8.31
C LEU A 47 -9.33 -11.29 7.08
N SER A 48 -10.17 -12.33 7.11
CA SER A 48 -10.28 -13.29 6.02
C SER A 48 -10.69 -12.64 4.68
N HIS A 49 -11.64 -11.70 4.72
CA HIS A 49 -12.07 -11.03 3.49
C HIS A 49 -10.96 -10.13 2.91
N VAL A 50 -10.31 -9.31 3.75
CA VAL A 50 -9.20 -8.46 3.30
C VAL A 50 -8.02 -9.30 2.81
N GLU A 51 -7.70 -10.39 3.51
CA GLU A 51 -6.67 -11.34 3.10
C GLU A 51 -6.98 -11.96 1.74
N GLN A 52 -8.22 -12.41 1.50
CA GLN A 52 -8.64 -12.94 0.20
C GLN A 52 -8.50 -11.91 -0.92
N LEU A 53 -8.86 -10.65 -0.65
CA LEU A 53 -8.71 -9.57 -1.62
C LEU A 53 -7.23 -9.32 -1.94
N LEU A 54 -6.37 -9.21 -0.91
CA LEU A 54 -4.92 -9.03 -1.09
C LEU A 54 -4.28 -10.21 -1.83
N ARG A 55 -4.66 -11.44 -1.51
CA ARG A 55 -4.22 -12.64 -2.26
C ARG A 55 -4.59 -12.54 -3.74
N ALA A 56 -5.79 -12.06 -4.07
CA ALA A 56 -6.19 -11.87 -5.47
C ALA A 56 -5.33 -10.82 -6.20
N PHE A 57 -4.91 -9.74 -5.52
CA PHE A 57 -3.93 -8.79 -6.09
C PHE A 57 -2.59 -9.44 -6.35
N ILE A 58 -2.06 -10.16 -5.37
CA ILE A 58 -0.73 -10.76 -5.47
C ILE A 58 -0.69 -11.82 -6.56
N LEU A 59 -1.77 -12.61 -6.74
CA LEU A 59 -1.89 -13.54 -7.85
C LEU A 59 -1.85 -12.83 -9.21
N LYS A 60 -2.55 -11.69 -9.34
CA LYS A 60 -2.55 -10.90 -10.58
C LYS A 60 -1.18 -10.28 -10.88
N ILE A 61 -0.48 -9.77 -9.86
CA ILE A 61 0.89 -9.25 -9.98
C ILE A 61 1.87 -10.38 -10.32
N SER A 62 1.69 -11.58 -9.75
CA SER A 62 2.60 -12.72 -10.00
C SER A 62 2.57 -13.25 -11.43
N VAL A 63 1.54 -12.90 -12.21
CA VAL A 63 1.36 -13.30 -13.61
C VAL A 63 1.29 -12.09 -14.56
N CYS A 64 1.63 -10.89 -14.08
CA CYS A 64 1.51 -9.70 -14.91
C CYS A 64 2.61 -9.60 -15.98
N ASP A 65 3.70 -10.37 -15.85
CA ASP A 65 4.73 -10.53 -16.87
C ASP A 65 4.17 -11.02 -18.21
N ALA A 66 3.07 -11.80 -18.20
CA ALA A 66 2.40 -12.24 -19.42
C ALA A 66 1.66 -11.10 -20.18
N VAL A 67 1.39 -9.97 -19.53
CA VAL A 67 0.67 -8.83 -20.12
C VAL A 67 1.50 -7.54 -20.19
N LEU A 68 2.65 -7.51 -19.51
CA LEU A 68 3.60 -6.41 -19.51
C LEU A 68 4.77 -6.70 -20.45
N ASP A 69 5.29 -5.65 -21.06
CA ASP A 69 6.53 -5.75 -21.84
C ASP A 69 7.73 -5.89 -20.90
N ASN A 70 8.82 -6.47 -21.41
CA ASN A 70 10.06 -6.58 -20.64
C ASN A 70 10.67 -5.19 -20.39
N ASN A 71 11.11 -4.96 -19.16
CA ASN A 71 11.85 -3.75 -18.82
C ASN A 71 13.25 -3.77 -19.45
N PRO A 72 13.79 -2.60 -19.83
CA PRO A 72 15.21 -2.48 -20.17
C PRO A 72 16.13 -2.95 -19.03
N PRO A 73 17.36 -3.40 -19.35
CA PRO A 73 18.32 -3.76 -18.31
C PRO A 73 18.73 -2.53 -17.49
N GLY A 74 18.94 -2.72 -16.18
CA GLY A 74 19.43 -1.67 -15.29
C GLY A 74 18.37 -0.73 -14.72
N CYS A 75 17.08 -1.04 -14.86
CA CYS A 75 16.01 -0.26 -14.25
C CYS A 75 16.14 -0.18 -12.72
N THR A 76 15.79 0.98 -12.18
CA THR A 76 15.60 1.24 -10.74
C THR A 76 14.12 1.48 -10.46
N PHE A 77 13.75 1.66 -9.20
CA PHE A 77 12.38 2.03 -8.82
C PHE A 77 12.36 3.16 -7.79
N THR A 78 11.26 3.90 -7.75
CA THR A 78 10.94 4.89 -6.72
C THR A 78 9.49 4.71 -6.28
N ILE A 79 9.11 5.21 -5.09
CA ILE A 79 7.75 5.15 -4.57
C ILE A 79 7.19 6.57 -4.53
N LEU A 80 6.14 6.80 -5.31
CA LEU A 80 5.40 8.07 -5.34
C LEU A 80 4.12 7.95 -4.49
N VAL A 81 3.88 8.96 -3.65
CA VAL A 81 2.66 9.03 -2.81
C VAL A 81 1.85 10.26 -3.21
N HIS A 82 0.74 10.03 -3.90
CA HIS A 82 -0.20 11.09 -4.25
C HIS A 82 -1.13 11.36 -3.06
N THR A 83 -1.13 12.60 -2.57
CA THR A 83 -1.99 13.02 -1.48
C THR A 83 -3.01 14.05 -1.96
N ARG A 84 -4.11 14.22 -1.22
CA ARG A 84 -5.02 15.34 -1.44
C ARG A 84 -4.35 16.61 -0.93
N GLU A 85 -4.61 17.77 -1.56
CA GLU A 85 -3.98 19.06 -1.21
C GLU A 85 -3.98 19.41 0.29
N ALA A 86 -5.02 19.01 1.03
CA ALA A 86 -5.10 19.22 2.47
C ALA A 86 -4.04 18.46 3.29
N ALA A 87 -3.53 17.34 2.77
CA ALA A 87 -2.51 16.51 3.41
C ALA A 87 -1.08 16.99 3.12
N THR A 88 -0.83 17.65 1.98
CA THR A 88 0.47 18.26 1.64
C THR A 88 0.89 19.29 2.69
N ARG A 89 -0.06 20.09 3.20
CA ARG A 89 0.21 21.06 4.30
C ARG A 89 0.60 20.41 5.63
N ASN A 90 0.23 19.14 5.83
CA ASN A 90 0.59 18.41 7.04
C ASN A 90 1.91 17.63 6.88
N MET A 91 2.42 17.41 5.67
CA MET A 91 3.69 16.69 5.45
C MET A 91 4.89 17.39 6.08
N GLU A 92 4.92 18.73 6.12
CA GLU A 92 5.95 19.48 6.87
C GLU A 92 5.96 19.16 8.37
N LYS A 93 4.78 18.80 8.93
CA LYS A 93 4.63 18.39 10.33
C LYS A 93 4.79 16.87 10.53
N ILE A 94 4.57 16.08 9.48
CA ILE A 94 4.59 14.60 9.45
C ILE A 94 5.94 14.07 8.92
N GLN A 95 7.03 14.84 8.99
CA GLN A 95 8.39 14.26 8.94
C GLN A 95 8.70 13.52 10.26
N VAL A 96 7.88 12.52 10.59
CA VAL A 96 7.95 11.72 11.83
C VAL A 96 9.14 10.76 11.81
N ILE A 97 9.74 10.52 10.63
CA ILE A 97 10.96 9.71 10.48
C ILE A 97 12.11 10.66 10.18
N LYS A 98 12.84 11.06 11.23
CA LYS A 98 13.99 12.01 11.11
C LYS A 98 15.09 11.53 10.15
N ASP A 99 15.16 10.22 9.89
CA ASP A 99 16.19 9.60 9.05
C ASP A 99 15.71 9.28 7.61
N PHE A 100 14.46 9.63 7.25
CA PHE A 100 13.91 9.37 5.92
C PHE A 100 13.08 10.57 5.42
N PRO A 101 13.74 11.59 4.85
CA PRO A 101 13.07 12.79 4.39
C PRO A 101 12.28 12.53 3.10
N TRP A 102 10.97 12.78 3.14
CA TRP A 102 10.14 12.83 1.94
C TRP A 102 10.34 14.16 1.23
N ILE A 103 10.51 14.12 -0.09
CA ILE A 103 10.60 15.29 -0.96
C ILE A 103 9.41 15.34 -1.90
N LEU A 104 9.06 16.54 -2.36
CA LEU A 104 8.10 16.68 -3.45
C LEU A 104 8.71 16.11 -4.72
N ALA A 105 7.94 15.31 -5.46
CA ALA A 105 8.38 14.72 -6.71
C ALA A 105 8.39 15.79 -7.81
N ASP A 106 9.46 15.80 -8.61
CA ASP A 106 9.56 16.69 -9.77
C ASP A 106 8.66 16.18 -10.90
N GLU A 107 8.22 17.08 -11.79
CA GLU A 107 7.33 16.69 -12.91
C GLU A 107 7.94 15.58 -13.80
N GLN A 108 9.27 15.56 -13.93
CA GLN A 108 10.00 14.54 -14.70
C GLN A 108 9.91 13.14 -14.05
N ASP A 109 9.83 13.06 -12.72
CA ASP A 109 9.72 11.78 -12.00
C ASP A 109 8.31 11.19 -12.08
N VAL A 110 7.31 12.03 -12.38
CA VAL A 110 5.89 11.66 -12.40
C VAL A 110 5.39 11.48 -13.84
N HIS A 111 5.96 12.19 -14.81
CA HIS A 111 5.49 12.18 -16.19
C HIS A 111 5.88 10.89 -16.93
N MET A 112 4.87 10.21 -17.48
CA MET A 112 5.04 9.11 -18.42
C MET A 112 4.60 9.56 -19.81
N GLN A 113 5.43 9.34 -20.82
CA GLN A 113 5.07 9.61 -22.22
C GLN A 113 4.17 8.47 -22.73
N GLU A 114 2.95 8.83 -23.15
CA GLU A 114 1.96 7.94 -23.77
C GLU A 114 1.79 6.58 -23.05
N PRO A 115 1.46 6.56 -21.75
CA PRO A 115 1.39 5.33 -20.98
C PRO A 115 0.23 4.43 -21.45
N ARG A 116 0.50 3.14 -21.63
CA ARG A 116 -0.54 2.12 -21.83
C ARG A 116 -1.10 1.69 -20.47
N LEU A 117 -2.36 2.02 -20.20
CA LEU A 117 -3.05 1.58 -18.98
C LEU A 117 -3.49 0.12 -19.09
N ILE A 118 -2.93 -0.75 -18.25
CA ILE A 118 -3.24 -2.19 -18.20
C ILE A 118 -3.81 -2.51 -16.82
N PRO A 119 -5.14 -2.64 -16.68
CA PRO A 119 -5.74 -2.93 -15.38
C PRO A 119 -5.44 -4.38 -14.96
N LEU A 120 -4.93 -4.58 -13.75
CA LEU A 120 -4.65 -5.91 -13.21
C LEU A 120 -5.83 -6.41 -12.36
N LYS A 121 -6.27 -5.60 -11.40
CA LYS A 121 -7.38 -5.94 -10.49
C LYS A 121 -7.97 -4.71 -9.80
N THR A 122 -9.28 -4.73 -9.59
CA THR A 122 -9.99 -3.84 -8.67
C THR A 122 -10.61 -4.64 -7.55
N MET A 123 -10.49 -4.13 -6.32
CA MET A 123 -11.31 -4.54 -5.18
C MET A 123 -12.17 -3.39 -4.71
N THR A 124 -13.35 -3.73 -4.21
CA THR A 124 -14.22 -2.80 -3.51
C THR A 124 -14.81 -3.56 -2.34
N SER A 125 -14.63 -3.03 -1.15
CA SER A 125 -15.34 -3.40 0.06
C SER A 125 -15.98 -2.15 0.65
N ASP A 126 -16.76 -2.32 1.72
CA ASP A 126 -17.44 -1.21 2.40
C ASP A 126 -16.49 -0.14 2.94
N ILE A 127 -15.21 -0.48 3.12
CA ILE A 127 -14.19 0.39 3.72
C ILE A 127 -13.05 0.78 2.78
N LEU A 128 -12.83 0.02 1.71
CA LEU A 128 -11.63 0.15 0.90
C LEU A 128 -11.92 -0.18 -0.55
N LYS A 129 -11.60 0.79 -1.41
CA LYS A 129 -11.52 0.60 -2.85
C LYS A 129 -10.08 0.77 -3.29
N VAL A 130 -9.50 -0.27 -3.88
CA VAL A 130 -8.13 -0.28 -4.39
C VAL A 130 -8.16 -0.83 -5.80
N SER A 131 -7.38 -0.22 -6.69
CA SER A 131 -7.17 -0.70 -8.05
C SER A 131 -5.69 -0.67 -8.36
N VAL A 132 -5.22 -1.72 -9.02
CA VAL A 132 -3.87 -1.90 -9.54
C VAL A 132 -3.99 -2.33 -10.99
#